data_AF-A0A6J6WG88-F1
#
_entry.id   AF-A0A6J6WG88-F1
#
_cell.length_a   1.000
_cell.length_b   1.000
_cell.length_c   1.000
_cell.angle_alpha   90.00
_cell.angle_beta   90.00
_cell.angle_gamma   90.00
#
_symmetry.space_group_name_H-M   'P 1'
#
loop_
_entity.id
_entity.type
_entity.pdbx_description
1 polymer ?
#
loop_
_entity_poly.entity_id
_entity_poly.type
_entity_poly.pdbx_seq_one_letter_code
_entity_poly.pdbx_strand_id
1 'polypeptide(L)'
;MKEEGIVENAAHIGETILGPGLRELAKKHKVIGDVRGAGVFWGLDIVTDRESRNPMAPYGASSPAMNELIAACKKNGLMPFPNFNRLHMTPPCNISEADARLGLEMLDKALTEIGKHYTGA
;
A
#
# COMPACT_ATOMS: atom_id res chain seq x y z
N MET A 1 2.18 -11.37 23.50
CA MET A 1 2.02 -12.13 22.22
C MET A 1 0.89 -13.15 22.30
N LYS A 2 1.05 -14.32 22.94
CA LYS A 2 0.01 -15.38 22.95
C LYS A 2 -1.21 -15.03 23.81
N GLU A 3 -1.01 -14.45 24.98
CA GLU A 3 -2.11 -14.05 25.89
C GLU A 3 -2.95 -12.88 25.36
N GLU A 4 -2.36 -12.09 24.46
CA GLU A 4 -2.98 -10.92 23.82
C GLU A 4 -3.54 -11.24 22.42
N GLY A 5 -3.42 -12.48 21.95
CA GLY A 5 -3.91 -12.89 20.63
C GLY A 5 -3.28 -12.14 19.44
N ILE A 6 -2.03 -11.67 19.57
CA ILE A 6 -1.40 -10.76 18.58
C ILE A 6 -1.22 -11.44 17.22
N VAL A 7 -0.86 -12.72 17.22
CA VAL A 7 -0.61 -13.47 15.98
C VAL A 7 -1.92 -13.72 15.25
N GLU A 8 -2.96 -14.10 16.01
CA GLU A 8 -4.31 -14.34 15.54
C GLU A 8 -4.94 -13.05 14.99
N ASN A 9 -4.77 -11.91 15.68
CA ASN A 9 -5.21 -10.62 15.18
C ASN A 9 -4.49 -10.24 13.88
N ALA A 10 -3.17 -10.39 13.82
CA ALA A 10 -2.41 -10.09 12.61
C ALA A 10 -2.85 -10.95 11.42
N ALA A 11 -3.09 -12.25 11.65
CA ALA A 11 -3.62 -13.16 10.65
C ALA A 11 -5.02 -12.73 10.20
N HIS A 12 -5.94 -12.50 11.15
CA HIS A 12 -7.31 -12.07 10.89
C HIS A 12 -7.39 -10.76 10.08
N ILE A 13 -6.71 -9.71 10.54
CA ILE A 13 -6.66 -8.41 9.84
C ILE A 13 -6.06 -8.56 8.44
N GLY A 14 -5.00 -9.36 8.31
CA GLY A 14 -4.35 -9.64 7.04
C GLY A 14 -5.26 -10.32 6.03
N GLU A 15 -5.95 -11.38 6.46
CA GLU A 15 -6.78 -12.22 5.60
C GLU A 15 -8.12 -11.56 5.26
N THR A 16 -8.72 -10.84 6.20
CA THR A 16 -10.10 -10.34 6.06
C THR A 16 -10.19 -8.86 5.67
N ILE A 17 -9.14 -8.06 5.91
CA ILE A 17 -9.15 -6.61 5.65
C ILE A 17 -8.05 -6.20 4.69
N LEU A 18 -6.78 -6.30 5.10
CA LEU A 18 -5.67 -5.74 4.34
C LEU A 18 -5.50 -6.43 2.99
N GLY A 19 -5.46 -7.76 2.97
CA GLY A 19 -5.30 -8.52 1.73
C GLY A 19 -6.40 -8.24 0.69
N PRO A 20 -7.68 -8.45 1.02
CA PRO A 20 -8.78 -8.11 0.13
C PRO A 20 -8.79 -6.62 -0.26
N GLY A 21 -8.63 -5.72 0.71
CA GLY A 21 -8.67 -4.27 0.48
C GLY A 21 -7.57 -3.78 -0.47
N LEU A 22 -6.32 -4.22 -0.27
CA LEU A 22 -5.21 -3.86 -1.15
C LEU A 22 -5.39 -4.43 -2.56
N ARG A 23 -5.98 -5.63 -2.70
CA ARG A 23 -6.34 -6.21 -4.01
C ARG A 23 -7.47 -5.42 -4.70
N GLU A 24 -8.46 -4.93 -3.97
CA GLU A 24 -9.49 -4.04 -4.53
C GLU A 24 -8.88 -2.69 -4.96
N LEU A 25 -7.98 -2.12 -4.15
CA LEU A 25 -7.23 -0.92 -4.56
C LEU A 25 -6.40 -1.17 -5.81
N ALA A 26 -5.79 -2.35 -5.96
CA ALA A 26 -5.11 -2.71 -7.20
C ALA A 26 -6.08 -2.78 -8.39
N LYS A 27 -7.34 -3.21 -8.23
CA LYS A 27 -8.30 -3.14 -9.35
C LYS A 27 -8.61 -1.70 -9.75
N LYS A 28 -8.73 -0.80 -8.76
CA LYS A 28 -9.07 0.61 -8.96
C LYS A 28 -7.90 1.46 -9.50
N HIS A 29 -6.68 1.22 -9.03
CA HIS A 29 -5.51 2.07 -9.28
C HIS A 29 -4.50 1.37 -10.16
N LYS A 30 -4.47 1.73 -11.45
CA LYS A 30 -3.55 1.13 -12.44
C LYS A 30 -2.07 1.21 -12.04
N VAL A 31 -1.68 2.21 -11.26
CA VAL A 31 -0.31 2.40 -10.74
C VAL A 31 0.17 1.28 -9.81
N ILE A 32 -0.72 0.46 -9.24
CA ILE A 32 -0.32 -0.72 -8.48
C ILE A 32 -0.05 -1.85 -9.48
N GLY A 33 1.20 -2.29 -9.58
CA GLY A 33 1.61 -3.39 -10.47
C GLY A 33 1.56 -4.77 -9.81
N ASP A 34 1.78 -4.84 -8.50
CA ASP A 34 1.73 -6.07 -7.73
C ASP A 34 1.35 -5.80 -6.27
N VAL A 35 0.70 -6.78 -5.63
CA VAL A 35 0.30 -6.75 -4.21
C VAL A 35 0.63 -8.10 -3.60
N ARG A 36 1.46 -8.09 -2.55
CA ARG A 36 1.87 -9.31 -1.83
C ARG A 36 2.03 -9.05 -0.35
N GLY A 37 1.76 -10.07 0.46
CA GLY A 37 1.89 -9.95 1.91
C GLY A 37 1.29 -11.14 2.66
N ALA A 38 1.52 -11.15 3.97
CA ALA A 38 0.96 -12.12 4.91
C ALA A 38 0.79 -11.45 6.28
N GLY A 39 -0.27 -11.81 7.01
CA GLY A 39 -0.66 -11.13 8.23
C GLY A 39 -0.79 -9.62 8.01
N VAL A 40 -0.14 -8.81 8.84
CA VAL A 40 -0.11 -7.34 8.69
C VAL A 40 1.15 -6.82 7.99
N PHE A 41 1.86 -7.62 7.21
CA PHE A 41 3.01 -7.16 6.42
C PHE A 41 2.70 -7.24 4.93
N TRP A 42 2.46 -6.09 4.28
CA TRP A 42 2.11 -6.02 2.87
C TRP A 42 3.01 -5.07 2.10
N GLY A 43 3.33 -5.44 0.86
CA GLY A 43 4.09 -4.64 -0.09
C GLY A 43 3.29 -4.44 -1.38
N LEU A 44 3.35 -3.22 -1.92
CA LEU A 44 2.78 -2.83 -3.19
C LEU A 44 3.90 -2.33 -4.09
N ASP A 45 4.07 -2.93 -5.26
CA ASP A 45 4.98 -2.37 -6.26
C ASP A 45 4.22 -1.32 -7.09
N ILE A 46 4.72 -0.08 -7.08
CA ILE A 46 4.16 1.02 -7.84
C ILE A 46 4.88 1.12 -9.18
N VAL A 47 4.12 1.15 -10.27
CA VAL A 47 4.60 1.05 -11.65
C VAL A 47 3.99 2.14 -12.53
N THR A 48 4.71 2.53 -13.57
CA THR A 48 4.16 3.42 -14.62
C THR A 48 3.33 2.66 -15.65
N ASP A 49 3.59 1.35 -15.80
CA ASP A 49 2.85 0.47 -16.70
C ASP A 49 2.81 -0.96 -16.12
N ARG A 50 1.66 -1.61 -16.24
CA ARG A 50 1.44 -2.97 -15.71
C ARG A 50 2.01 -4.05 -16.61
N GLU A 51 2.00 -3.82 -17.91
CA GLU A 51 2.48 -4.80 -18.88
C GLU A 51 4.01 -4.92 -18.80
N SER A 52 4.72 -3.80 -18.95
CA SER A 52 6.18 -3.76 -18.82
C SER A 52 6.69 -3.91 -17.38
N ARG A 53 5.83 -3.67 -16.37
CA ARG A 53 6.19 -3.59 -14.95
C ARG A 53 7.29 -2.56 -14.66
N ASN A 54 7.40 -1.51 -15.48
CA ASN A 54 8.37 -0.45 -15.29
C ASN A 54 8.13 0.27 -13.94
N PRO A 55 9.15 0.36 -13.06
CA PRO A 55 8.95 0.89 -11.72
C PRO A 55 8.77 2.40 -11.74
N MET A 56 7.89 2.92 -10.86
CA MET A 56 7.64 4.37 -10.76
C MET A 56 8.82 5.16 -10.20
N ALA A 57 9.81 4.49 -9.60
CA ALA A 57 11.08 5.05 -9.20
C ALA A 57 12.22 4.07 -9.50
N PRO A 58 13.42 4.57 -9.85
CA PRO A 58 14.57 3.72 -10.12
C PRO A 58 15.09 3.05 -8.83
N TYR A 59 15.81 1.94 -8.99
CA TYR A 59 16.50 1.29 -7.87
C TYR A 59 17.50 2.26 -7.21
N GLY A 60 17.52 2.31 -5.87
CA GLY A 60 18.43 3.18 -5.13
C GLY A 60 17.95 4.61 -4.91
N ALA A 61 16.82 5.02 -5.51
CA ALA A 61 16.33 6.40 -5.40
C ALA A 61 14.79 6.51 -5.40
N SER A 62 14.30 7.72 -5.17
CA SER A 62 12.87 8.07 -5.31
C SER A 62 12.60 8.69 -6.68
N SER A 63 11.34 9.05 -6.94
CA SER A 63 10.91 9.84 -8.09
C SER A 63 9.94 10.94 -7.66
N PRO A 64 9.68 11.97 -8.49
CA PRO A 64 8.66 12.98 -8.18
C PRO A 64 7.29 12.36 -7.88
N ALA A 65 6.88 11.32 -8.62
CA ALA A 65 5.61 10.63 -8.41
C ALA A 65 5.57 9.86 -7.09
N MET A 66 6.65 9.15 -6.72
CA MET A 66 6.72 8.48 -5.41
C MET A 66 6.73 9.50 -4.25
N ASN A 67 7.42 10.63 -4.41
CA ASN A 67 7.42 11.70 -3.42
C ASN A 67 6.02 12.32 -3.25
N GLU A 68 5.28 12.50 -4.35
CA GLU A 68 3.88 12.94 -4.33
C GLU A 68 2.98 11.94 -3.59
N LEU A 69 3.11 10.63 -3.88
CA LEU A 69 2.39 9.58 -3.16
C LEU A 69 2.64 9.62 -1.65
N ILE A 70 3.92 9.71 -1.25
CA ILE A 70 4.32 9.75 0.16
C ILE A 70 3.76 11.01 0.84
N ALA A 71 3.82 12.17 0.17
CA ALA A 71 3.27 13.41 0.68
C ALA A 71 1.75 13.35 0.82
N ALA A 72 1.04 12.77 -0.15
CA ALA A 72 -0.40 12.57 -0.12
C ALA A 72 -0.82 11.63 1.02
N CYS A 73 -0.11 10.52 1.23
CA CYS A 73 -0.33 9.64 2.39
C CYS A 73 -0.20 10.43 3.69
N LYS A 74 0.90 11.17 3.87
CA LYS A 74 1.15 11.98 5.09
C LYS A 74 0.06 13.02 5.33
N LYS A 75 -0.35 13.73 4.27
CA LYS A 75 -1.43 14.73 4.32
C LYS A 75 -2.77 14.11 4.76
N ASN A 76 -3.02 12.87 4.36
CA ASN A 76 -4.22 12.13 4.72
C ASN A 76 -4.12 11.44 6.10
N GLY A 77 -2.99 11.55 6.82
CA GLY A 77 -2.79 10.94 8.13
C GLY A 77 -2.20 9.52 8.10
N LEU A 78 -1.79 9.03 6.92
CA LEU A 78 -1.17 7.72 6.75
C LEU A 78 0.37 7.83 6.71
N MET A 79 1.05 7.02 7.52
CA MET A 79 2.50 6.89 7.49
C MET A 79 2.92 5.58 6.80
N PRO A 80 3.21 5.59 5.49
CA PRO A 80 3.71 4.41 4.80
C PRO A 80 5.22 4.27 4.96
N PHE A 81 5.74 3.07 4.68
CA PHE A 81 7.18 2.84 4.52
C PHE A 81 7.54 2.66 3.03
N PRO A 82 8.07 3.71 2.36
CA PRO A 82 8.51 3.62 0.98
C PRO A 82 9.92 3.03 0.86
N ASN A 83 10.15 2.20 -0.15
CA ASN A 83 11.46 1.72 -0.57
C ASN A 83 11.53 1.74 -2.10
N PHE A 84 12.14 2.79 -2.66
CA PHE A 84 12.14 3.08 -4.10
C PHE A 84 10.70 3.15 -4.65
N ASN A 85 10.31 2.23 -5.54
CA ASN A 85 8.96 2.14 -6.09
C ASN A 85 8.00 1.29 -5.26
N ARG A 86 8.45 0.71 -4.13
CA ARG A 86 7.62 -0.15 -3.28
C ARG A 86 7.07 0.61 -2.10
N LEU A 87 5.78 0.49 -1.85
CA LEU A 87 5.13 0.97 -0.64
C LEU A 87 4.82 -0.19 0.29
N HIS A 88 5.17 -0.09 1.57
CA HIS A 88 4.84 -1.11 2.55
C HIS A 88 3.74 -0.62 3.49
N MET A 89 2.74 -1.48 3.69
CA MET A 89 1.65 -1.34 4.65
C MET A 89 1.90 -2.35 5.77
N THR A 90 2.51 -1.86 6.85
CA THR A 90 3.00 -2.67 7.97
C THR A 90 2.54 -2.09 9.31
N PRO A 91 1.23 -2.04 9.60
CA PRO A 91 0.75 -1.52 10.87
C PRO A 91 1.18 -2.41 12.05
N PRO A 92 1.04 -1.91 13.29
CA PRO A 92 1.20 -2.74 14.49
C PRO A 92 0.32 -3.99 14.45
N CYS A 93 0.81 -5.12 14.97
CA CYS A 93 0.08 -6.39 14.95
C CYS A 93 -1.21 -6.37 15.79
N ASN A 94 -1.38 -5.40 16.68
CA ASN A 94 -2.60 -5.18 17.47
C ASN A 94 -3.53 -4.11 16.86
N ILE A 95 -3.34 -3.72 15.60
CA ILE A 95 -4.20 -2.75 14.92
C ILE A 95 -5.67 -3.19 14.95
N SER A 96 -6.57 -2.22 15.14
CA SER A 96 -8.01 -2.45 15.09
C SER A 96 -8.49 -2.62 13.64
N GLU A 97 -9.63 -3.30 13.44
CA GLU A 97 -10.25 -3.37 12.12
C GLU A 97 -10.59 -1.98 11.55
N ALA A 98 -11.06 -1.08 12.42
CA ALA A 98 -11.44 0.27 12.04
C ALA A 98 -10.24 1.06 11.50
N ASP A 99 -9.10 1.00 12.19
CA ASP A 99 -7.88 1.68 11.76
C ASP A 99 -7.30 1.05 10.49
N ALA A 100 -7.38 -0.28 10.35
CA ALA A 100 -6.95 -0.97 9.13
C ALA A 100 -7.77 -0.52 7.91
N ARG A 101 -9.09 -0.38 8.05
CA ARG A 101 -9.99 0.13 7.00
C ARG A 101 -9.71 1.61 6.70
N LEU A 102 -9.55 2.42 7.74
CA LEU A 102 -9.21 3.83 7.61
C LEU A 102 -7.89 4.03 6.84
N GLY A 103 -6.88 3.22 7.14
CA GLY A 103 -5.60 3.23 6.43
C GLY A 103 -5.75 2.92 4.94
N LEU A 104 -6.63 1.99 4.57
CA LEU A 104 -6.95 1.70 3.16
C LEU A 104 -7.65 2.88 2.47
N GLU A 105 -8.57 3.56 3.15
CA GLU A 105 -9.24 4.76 2.61
C GLU A 105 -8.25 5.93 2.41
N MET A 106 -7.31 6.12 3.33
CA MET A 106 -6.26 7.13 3.20
C MET A 106 -5.32 6.80 2.03
N LEU A 107 -4.98 5.52 1.86
CA LEU A 107 -4.17 5.04 0.74
C LEU A 107 -4.90 5.23 -0.60
N ASP A 108 -6.20 4.93 -0.67
CA ASP A 108 -7.04 5.14 -1.85
C ASP A 108 -6.99 6.59 -2.36
N LYS A 109 -7.12 7.55 -1.44
CA LYS A 109 -7.01 8.99 -1.74
C LYS A 109 -5.62 9.33 -2.29
N ALA A 110 -4.56 8.83 -1.66
CA ALA A 110 -3.19 9.11 -2.07
C ALA A 110 -2.85 8.50 -3.45
N LEU A 111 -3.31 7.28 -3.72
CA LEU A 111 -3.14 6.61 -5.02
C LEU A 111 -3.89 7.34 -6.15
N THR A 112 -5.05 7.91 -5.85
CA THR A 112 -5.82 8.71 -6.81
C THR A 112 -5.00 9.91 -7.31
N GLU A 113 -4.25 10.59 -6.43
CA GLU A 113 -3.46 11.78 -6.80
C GLU A 113 -2.34 11.45 -7.81
N ILE A 114 -1.75 10.26 -7.69
CA ILE A 114 -0.65 9.84 -8.57
C ILE A 114 -1.09 9.07 -9.82
N GLY A 115 -2.38 8.82 -10.00
CA GLY A 115 -2.90 8.08 -11.16
C GLY A 115 -2.49 8.68 -12.51
N LYS A 116 -2.29 10.00 -12.56
CA LYS A 116 -1.78 10.75 -13.73
C LYS A 116 -0.38 10.35 -14.21
N HIS A 117 0.40 9.68 -13.36
CA HIS A 117 1.75 9.20 -13.70
C HIS A 117 1.76 7.81 -14.36
N TYR A 118 0.59 7.17 -14.49
CA TYR A 118 0.44 5.93 -15.24
C TYR A 118 0.48 6.19 -16.74
N THR A 119 1.30 5.43 -17.47
CA THR A 119 1.54 5.56 -18.92
C THR A 119 1.21 4.29 -19.69
N GLY A 120 0.78 3.21 -19.02
CA GLY A 120 0.30 1.99 -19.67
C GLY A 120 -1.04 2.19 -20.38
N ALA A 121 -1.36 1.30 -21.33
CA ALA A 121 -2.63 1.31 -22.06
C ALA A 121 -3.85 0.94 -21.17
#